data_AF-A0A0G0LEV5-F1
#
_entry.id   AF-A0A0G0LEV5-F1
#
_cell.length_a   1.000
_cell.length_b   1.000
_cell.length_c   1.000
_cell.angle_alpha   90.00
_cell.angle_beta   90.00
_cell.angle_gamma   90.00
#
_symmetry.space_group_name_H-M   'P 1'
#
loop_
_entity.id
_entity.type
_entity.pdbx_description
1 polymer ?
#
loop_
_entity_poly.entity_id
_entity_poly.type
_entity_poly.pdbx_seq_one_letter_code
_entity_poly.pdbx_strand_id
1 'polypeptide(L)'
;MNNEKKQRPIDNLTSESYGWLKKSWTIVKKNDLRWWQTAFILAFFAGLFIAIVVATRLQIQTSSVASGEQATLSLYPANASVVVGESFSSDIMLDTMGSNVVAAMAVVYYNPDIFELTNYSTSNSIFAAGNACVYNGKPCQIINNDPSSGKIVITLAKPRPGVNAASGKIATLNFKALKAISASTIKINFTSVGEYADSNVILDDGKGTDILASVASTTIAVASPLVTCTSFSYSDWGVCSSSGIQSRTIVLGGPAGCTGGSPVLTQSCSYVELTTTANTCTSFVYSTWSKCVSGFKTRSIKSSLPVGCTGGNPSLTIACPIKNVRK
;
A
#
# COMPACT_ATOMS: atom_id res chain seq x y z
N MET A 1 70.29 -71.47 56.62
CA MET A 1 69.33 -71.31 57.73
C MET A 1 68.68 -69.95 57.61
N ASN A 2 67.34 -69.97 57.58
CA ASN A 2 66.43 -68.87 57.29
C ASN A 2 66.69 -67.59 58.08
N ASN A 3 66.44 -66.44 57.42
CA ASN A 3 65.45 -65.51 57.96
C ASN A 3 64.91 -64.58 56.84
N GLU A 4 63.96 -65.09 56.06
CA GLU A 4 63.06 -64.24 55.29
C GLU A 4 62.22 -63.41 56.27
N LYS A 5 62.53 -62.12 56.40
CA LYS A 5 61.62 -61.16 57.02
C LYS A 5 60.42 -60.97 56.09
N LYS A 6 59.30 -61.60 56.44
CA LYS A 6 57.96 -61.32 55.91
C LYS A 6 57.70 -59.81 55.94
N GLN A 7 57.71 -59.16 54.77
CA GLN A 7 57.19 -57.81 54.60
C GLN A 7 55.67 -57.83 54.75
N ARG A 8 55.10 -56.76 55.32
CA ARG A 8 53.66 -56.66 55.56
C ARG A 8 52.97 -56.37 54.22
N PRO A 9 51.75 -56.88 53.97
CA PRO A 9 51.03 -56.64 52.71
C PRO A 9 50.84 -55.15 52.36
N ILE A 10 50.85 -54.27 53.36
CA ILE A 10 50.72 -52.82 53.18
C ILE A 10 51.99 -52.15 52.63
N ASP A 11 53.16 -52.77 52.86
CA ASP A 11 54.45 -52.27 52.39
C ASP A 11 54.62 -52.53 50.87
N ASN A 12 53.81 -53.43 50.28
CA ASN A 12 53.79 -53.71 48.83
C ASN A 12 52.73 -52.88 48.07
N LEU A 13 51.76 -52.28 48.78
CA LEU A 13 50.71 -51.43 48.18
C LEU A 13 51.08 -49.94 48.15
N THR A 14 52.16 -49.54 48.83
CA THR A 14 52.62 -48.15 48.89
C THR A 14 53.80 -47.85 47.96
N SER A 15 54.45 -48.87 47.38
CA SER A 15 55.54 -48.68 46.40
C SER A 15 55.06 -48.27 45.00
N GLU A 16 53.79 -48.53 44.66
CA GLU A 16 53.23 -48.22 43.32
C GLU A 16 52.38 -46.94 43.25
N SER A 17 52.15 -46.24 44.37
CA SER A 17 51.14 -45.17 44.37
C SER A 17 51.62 -43.77 44.01
N TYR A 18 52.88 -43.32 44.20
CA TYR A 18 53.29 -41.98 43.75
C TYR A 18 54.82 -41.80 43.57
N GLY A 19 55.35 -42.18 42.40
CA GLY A 19 56.76 -41.95 42.03
C GLY A 19 57.16 -40.49 41.77
N TRP A 20 56.18 -39.58 41.56
CA TRP A 20 56.46 -38.17 41.23
C TRP A 20 56.63 -37.25 42.45
N LEU A 21 56.35 -37.74 43.67
CA LEU A 21 56.55 -37.00 44.93
C LEU A 21 57.81 -37.48 45.69
N LYS A 22 58.89 -37.74 44.96
CA LYS A 22 60.23 -37.66 45.56
C LYS A 22 60.44 -36.19 45.96
N LYS A 23 60.13 -35.84 47.22
CA LYS A 23 60.42 -34.52 47.79
C LYS A 23 61.95 -34.30 47.74
N SER A 24 62.40 -33.60 46.70
CA SER A 24 63.72 -32.98 46.67
C SER A 24 63.67 -31.76 47.58
N TRP A 25 64.14 -31.90 48.80
CA TRP A 25 64.33 -30.76 49.69
C TRP A 25 65.57 -30.00 49.21
N THR A 26 65.37 -29.01 48.35
CA THR A 26 66.44 -28.09 47.94
C THR A 26 66.52 -26.99 49.01
N ILE A 27 67.60 -26.95 49.78
CA ILE A 27 67.83 -25.90 50.78
C ILE A 27 68.17 -24.61 50.02
N VAL A 28 67.15 -23.77 49.82
CA VAL A 28 67.29 -22.46 49.18
C VAL A 28 67.89 -21.48 50.19
N LYS A 29 68.96 -20.77 49.83
CA LYS A 29 69.58 -19.78 50.73
C LYS A 29 68.59 -18.66 51.02
N LYS A 30 68.61 -18.11 52.24
CA LYS A 30 67.69 -17.05 52.71
C LYS A 30 67.65 -15.82 51.78
N ASN A 31 68.76 -15.51 51.10
CA ASN A 31 68.81 -14.41 50.12
C ASN A 31 68.03 -14.70 48.83
N ASP A 32 68.03 -15.95 48.36
CA ASP A 32 67.28 -16.33 47.15
C ASP A 32 65.77 -16.31 47.45
N LEU A 33 65.36 -16.66 48.67
CA LEU A 33 63.97 -16.57 49.13
C LEU A 33 63.44 -15.12 49.18
N ARG A 34 64.27 -14.15 49.58
CA ARG A 34 63.88 -12.72 49.58
C ARG A 34 63.65 -12.20 48.15
N TRP A 35 64.46 -12.64 47.20
CA TRP A 35 64.27 -12.28 45.79
C TRP A 35 62.96 -12.85 45.23
N TRP A 36 62.67 -14.12 45.50
CA TRP A 36 61.40 -14.73 45.09
C TRP A 36 60.19 -14.09 45.78
N GLN A 37 60.26 -13.80 47.08
CA GLN A 37 59.20 -13.08 47.79
C GLN A 37 58.94 -11.70 47.18
N THR A 38 59.99 -10.97 46.84
CA THR A 38 59.86 -9.65 46.20
C THR A 38 59.23 -9.77 44.81
N ALA A 39 59.65 -10.77 44.01
CA ALA A 39 59.07 -11.02 42.70
C ALA A 39 57.58 -11.40 42.77
N PHE A 40 57.18 -12.24 43.72
CA PHE A 40 55.78 -12.63 43.91
C PHE A 40 54.91 -11.46 44.37
N ILE A 41 55.40 -10.64 45.31
CA ILE A 41 54.69 -9.45 45.78
C ILE A 41 54.53 -8.44 44.63
N LEU A 42 55.57 -8.21 43.84
CA LEU A 42 55.54 -7.30 42.71
C LEU A 42 54.57 -7.78 41.62
N ALA A 43 54.58 -9.08 41.31
CA ALA A 43 53.65 -9.68 40.35
C ALA A 43 52.20 -9.62 40.83
N PHE A 44 51.95 -9.83 42.13
CA PHE A 44 50.61 -9.70 42.72
C PHE A 44 50.07 -8.28 42.61
N PHE A 45 50.88 -7.27 42.99
CA PHE A 45 50.46 -5.86 42.88
C PHE A 45 50.33 -5.38 41.43
N ALA A 46 51.20 -5.83 40.52
CA ALA A 46 51.07 -5.53 39.09
C ALA A 46 49.80 -6.15 38.49
N GLY A 47 49.49 -7.40 38.83
CA GLY A 47 48.25 -8.07 38.43
C GLY A 47 47.01 -7.38 39.00
N LEU A 48 47.05 -6.94 40.26
CA LEU A 48 45.97 -6.20 40.91
C LEU A 48 45.73 -4.84 40.24
N PHE A 49 46.80 -4.10 39.90
CA PHE A 49 46.70 -2.84 39.16
C PHE A 49 46.13 -3.04 37.76
N ILE A 50 46.57 -4.07 37.02
CA ILE A 50 46.01 -4.40 35.71
C ILE A 50 44.53 -4.78 35.84
N ALA A 51 44.16 -5.57 36.85
CA ALA A 51 42.77 -5.94 37.10
C ALA A 51 41.90 -4.72 37.46
N ILE A 52 42.39 -3.78 38.26
CA ILE A 52 41.69 -2.53 38.59
C ILE A 52 41.54 -1.65 37.33
N VAL A 53 42.57 -1.54 36.49
CA VAL A 53 42.51 -0.79 35.23
C VAL A 53 41.52 -1.46 34.26
N VAL A 54 41.50 -2.79 34.17
CA VAL A 54 40.55 -3.53 33.33
C VAL A 54 39.12 -3.43 33.89
N ALA A 55 38.94 -3.49 35.21
CA ALA A 55 37.63 -3.34 35.87
C ALA A 55 37.07 -1.92 35.70
N THR A 56 37.90 -0.88 35.83
CA THR A 56 37.51 0.51 35.54
C THR A 56 37.22 0.72 34.06
N ARG A 57 37.98 0.10 33.14
CA ARG A 57 37.67 0.10 31.69
C ARG A 57 36.34 -0.62 31.39
N LEU A 58 36.05 -1.75 32.04
CA LEU A 58 34.80 -2.51 31.90
C LEU A 58 33.59 -1.76 32.47
N GLN A 59 33.75 -1.05 33.60
CA GLN A 59 32.69 -0.20 34.15
C GLN A 59 32.41 1.04 33.30
N ILE A 60 33.41 1.59 32.60
CA ILE A 60 33.19 2.70 31.65
C ILE A 60 32.40 2.23 30.41
N GLN A 61 32.57 0.98 29.97
CA GLN A 61 31.78 0.44 28.85
C GLN A 61 30.35 -0.01 29.25
N THR A 62 30.12 -0.34 30.53
CA THR A 62 28.81 -0.82 31.01
C THR A 62 27.97 0.25 31.72
N SER A 63 28.48 1.47 31.90
CA SER A 63 27.72 2.58 32.45
C SER A 63 26.89 3.28 31.38
N SER A 64 25.61 2.88 31.33
CA SER A 64 24.46 3.67 30.87
C SER A 64 24.14 3.66 29.36
N VAL A 65 23.54 2.57 28.89
CA VAL A 65 22.33 2.74 28.07
C VAL A 65 21.21 2.93 29.09
N ALA A 66 20.84 4.18 29.37
CA ALA A 66 19.63 4.42 30.12
C ALA A 66 18.48 3.88 29.27
N SER A 67 17.79 2.87 29.78
CA SER A 67 16.62 2.20 29.18
C SER A 67 15.39 3.12 28.98
N GLY A 68 15.57 4.44 28.84
CA GLY A 68 14.49 5.43 28.99
C GLY A 68 14.40 6.53 27.95
N GLU A 69 15.41 6.72 27.08
CA GLU A 69 15.39 7.77 26.07
C GLU A 69 15.15 7.14 24.71
N GLN A 70 13.89 7.18 24.24
CA GLN A 70 13.44 6.50 23.04
C GLN A 70 12.80 7.53 22.11
N ALA A 71 13.51 8.06 21.13
CA ALA A 71 12.89 8.88 20.11
C ALA A 71 12.18 8.03 19.05
N THR A 72 11.17 8.60 18.41
CA THR A 72 10.47 7.99 17.27
C THR A 72 10.42 8.94 16.10
N LEU A 73 10.82 8.47 14.92
CA LEU A 73 10.57 9.17 13.66
C LEU A 73 9.33 8.60 12.97
N SER A 74 8.51 9.44 12.36
CA SER A 74 7.33 8.97 11.64
C SER A 74 7.04 9.78 10.39
N LEU A 75 6.36 9.17 9.43
CA LEU A 75 5.81 9.85 8.27
C LEU A 75 4.31 10.11 8.46
N TYR A 76 3.88 11.34 8.23
CA TYR A 76 2.49 11.77 8.33
C TYR A 76 1.98 12.31 6.98
N PRO A 77 0.73 12.03 6.57
CA PRO A 77 -0.22 11.14 7.21
C PRO A 77 0.28 9.68 7.19
N ALA A 78 -0.15 8.84 8.14
CA ALA A 78 0.23 7.43 8.17
C ALA A 78 -0.34 6.64 6.97
N ASN A 79 -1.50 7.09 6.48
CA ASN A 79 -2.14 6.54 5.28
C ASN A 79 -2.71 7.69 4.44
N ALA A 80 -2.62 7.58 3.12
CA ALA A 80 -3.31 8.48 2.19
C ALA A 80 -3.77 7.74 0.92
N SER A 81 -4.72 8.33 0.22
CA SER A 81 -5.16 7.91 -1.10
C SER A 81 -5.11 9.09 -2.05
N VAL A 82 -4.52 8.91 -3.22
CA VAL A 82 -4.31 9.96 -4.24
C VAL A 82 -4.62 9.41 -5.62
N VAL A 83 -4.86 10.27 -6.60
CA VAL A 83 -5.04 9.85 -7.99
C VAL A 83 -3.72 10.00 -8.76
N VAL A 84 -3.48 9.14 -9.76
CA VAL A 84 -2.33 9.30 -10.68
C VAL A 84 -2.34 10.71 -11.27
N GLY A 85 -1.18 11.37 -11.24
CA GLY A 85 -0.96 12.72 -11.72
C GLY A 85 -1.08 13.80 -10.64
N GLU A 86 -1.77 13.51 -9.52
CA GLU A 86 -1.91 14.44 -8.41
C GLU A 86 -0.65 14.50 -7.54
N SER A 87 -0.52 15.63 -6.84
CA SER A 87 0.53 15.85 -5.84
C SER A 87 -0.01 15.64 -4.43
N PHE A 88 0.86 15.15 -3.54
CA PHE A 88 0.57 14.99 -2.12
C PHE A 88 1.81 15.24 -1.28
N SER A 89 1.61 15.51 0.00
CA SER A 89 2.71 15.75 0.95
C SER A 89 2.81 14.65 1.99
N SER A 90 4.03 14.37 2.41
CA SER A 90 4.34 13.57 3.60
C SER A 90 5.31 14.32 4.51
N ASP A 91 4.90 14.58 5.74
CA ASP A 91 5.71 15.23 6.76
C ASP A 91 6.55 14.19 7.52
N ILE A 92 7.82 14.50 7.73
CA ILE A 92 8.70 13.78 8.65
C ILE A 92 8.49 14.39 10.03
N MET A 93 8.05 13.56 10.98
CA MET A 93 7.72 13.95 12.34
C MET A 93 8.68 13.27 13.33
N LEU A 94 8.98 13.96 14.42
CA LEU A 94 9.82 13.49 15.52
C LEU A 94 9.05 13.59 16.83
N ASP A 95 8.97 12.49 17.54
CA ASP A 95 8.66 12.45 18.97
C ASP A 95 9.98 12.20 19.72
N THR A 96 10.39 13.15 20.56
CA THR A 96 11.62 13.04 21.36
C THR A 96 11.39 12.27 22.67
N MET A 97 10.14 11.88 22.96
CA MET A 97 9.69 11.19 24.17
C MET A 97 10.20 11.86 25.44
N GLY A 98 10.17 13.20 25.46
CA GLY A 98 10.60 14.01 26.60
C GLY A 98 12.10 14.27 26.69
N SER A 99 12.92 13.74 25.78
CA SER A 99 14.36 13.99 25.72
C SER A 99 14.67 15.30 24.97
N ASN A 100 15.77 15.96 25.34
CA ASN A 100 16.31 17.06 24.53
C ASN A 100 17.26 16.49 23.48
N VAL A 101 17.04 16.82 22.21
CA VAL A 101 17.82 16.29 21.08
C VAL A 101 18.42 17.42 20.27
N VAL A 102 19.68 17.28 19.85
CA VAL A 102 20.42 18.32 19.11
C VAL A 102 20.46 18.08 17.62
N ALA A 103 20.23 16.84 17.17
CA ALA A 103 20.16 16.53 15.74
C ALA A 103 19.18 15.39 15.45
N ALA A 104 18.65 15.38 14.23
CA ALA A 104 17.92 14.26 13.68
C ALA A 104 18.30 14.06 12.22
N MET A 105 18.49 12.80 11.83
CA MET A 105 18.72 12.37 10.46
C MET A 105 17.61 11.39 10.06
N ALA A 106 16.86 11.73 9.02
CA ALA A 106 15.86 10.86 8.42
C ALA A 106 16.35 10.38 7.06
N VAL A 107 16.55 9.07 6.91
CA VAL A 107 16.84 8.40 5.65
C VAL A 107 15.55 7.81 5.10
N VAL A 108 14.96 8.45 4.10
CA VAL A 108 13.65 8.07 3.54
C VAL A 108 13.84 7.42 2.17
N TYR A 109 13.17 6.29 1.96
CA TYR A 109 13.08 5.60 0.67
C TYR A 109 11.64 5.59 0.16
N TYR A 110 11.49 5.74 -1.15
CA TYR A 110 10.24 5.61 -1.90
C TYR A 110 10.50 4.83 -3.20
N ASN A 111 9.43 4.35 -3.85
CA ASN A 111 9.56 3.71 -5.16
C ASN A 111 9.49 4.78 -6.27
N PRO A 112 10.58 5.03 -7.03
CA PRO A 112 10.61 6.08 -8.06
C PRO A 112 9.73 5.76 -9.28
N ASP A 113 9.33 4.50 -9.50
CA ASP A 113 8.39 4.13 -10.55
C ASP A 113 6.93 4.49 -10.19
N ILE A 114 6.67 4.77 -8.91
CA ILE A 114 5.33 5.05 -8.38
C ILE A 114 5.21 6.52 -7.94
N PHE A 115 6.27 7.07 -7.34
CA PHE A 115 6.28 8.43 -6.81
C PHE A 115 7.48 9.21 -7.32
N GLU A 116 7.25 10.45 -7.72
CA GLU A 116 8.30 11.43 -8.00
C GLU A 116 8.39 12.41 -6.82
N LEU A 117 9.54 12.49 -6.16
CA LEU A 117 9.78 13.55 -5.18
C LEU A 117 10.03 14.87 -5.92
N THR A 118 9.01 15.74 -5.92
CA THR A 118 9.04 17.01 -6.65
C THR A 118 9.71 18.13 -5.86
N ASN A 119 9.54 18.14 -4.54
CA ASN A 119 10.07 19.17 -3.66
C ASN A 119 10.20 18.67 -2.22
N TYR A 120 11.07 19.31 -1.44
CA TYR A 120 11.17 19.11 0.01
C TYR A 120 11.34 20.47 0.70
N SER A 121 10.84 20.60 1.93
CA SER A 121 10.93 21.84 2.70
C SER A 121 11.20 21.56 4.17
N THR A 122 12.20 22.24 4.73
CA THR A 122 12.50 22.25 6.17
C THR A 122 11.89 23.48 6.86
N SER A 123 11.01 24.20 6.16
CA SER A 123 10.27 25.33 6.73
C SER A 123 9.39 24.85 7.88
N ASN A 124 9.35 25.62 8.96
CA ASN A 124 8.65 25.27 10.21
C ASN A 124 9.16 23.99 10.88
N SER A 125 10.41 23.61 10.61
CA SER A 125 11.08 22.56 11.37
C SER A 125 11.19 22.95 12.85
N ILE A 126 11.03 21.99 13.75
CA ILE A 126 11.33 22.17 15.17
C ILE A 126 12.80 22.56 15.41
N PHE A 127 13.70 22.19 14.49
CA PHE A 127 15.09 22.59 14.54
C PHE A 127 15.33 24.02 14.05
N ALA A 128 14.32 24.73 13.53
CA ALA A 128 14.51 26.11 13.04
C ALA A 128 14.45 27.15 14.17
N ALA A 129 13.60 26.93 15.18
CA ALA A 129 13.36 27.91 16.24
C ALA A 129 14.62 28.13 17.11
N GLY A 130 15.08 29.39 17.17
CA GLY A 130 16.26 29.79 17.95
C GLY A 130 17.55 29.10 17.49
N ASN A 131 17.62 28.65 16.24
CA ASN A 131 18.77 27.92 15.73
C ASN A 131 19.84 28.89 15.19
N ALA A 132 20.87 29.12 16.00
CA ALA A 132 22.04 29.91 15.62
C ALA A 132 23.12 29.08 14.89
N CYS A 133 22.87 27.80 14.60
CA CYS A 133 23.85 26.94 13.98
C CYS A 133 24.08 27.34 12.52
N VAL A 134 25.33 27.69 12.21
CA VAL A 134 25.79 27.99 10.87
C VAL A 134 26.98 27.08 10.55
N TYR A 135 26.84 26.30 9.48
CA TYR A 135 27.91 25.47 8.94
C TYR A 135 28.16 25.89 7.48
N ASN A 136 29.39 26.30 7.17
CA ASN A 136 29.77 26.83 5.85
C ASN A 136 28.83 27.93 5.32
N GLY A 137 28.41 28.85 6.20
CA GLY A 137 27.54 29.97 5.85
C GLY A 137 26.07 29.60 5.61
N LYS A 138 25.67 28.35 5.90
CA LYS A 138 24.28 27.87 5.77
C LYS A 138 23.77 27.36 7.12
N PRO A 139 22.44 27.30 7.34
CA PRO A 139 21.87 26.59 8.49
C PRO A 139 22.46 25.17 8.59
N CYS A 140 22.61 24.62 9.80
CA CYS A 140 23.09 23.26 10.03
C CYS A 140 22.09 22.21 9.54
N GLN A 141 22.05 22.07 8.23
CA GLN A 141 21.16 21.26 7.44
C GLN A 141 21.98 20.62 6.32
N ILE A 142 21.89 19.31 6.20
CA ILE A 142 22.47 18.55 5.10
C ILE A 142 21.32 17.79 4.45
N ILE A 143 21.10 18.01 3.16
CA ILE A 143 20.10 17.28 2.38
C ILE A 143 20.77 16.67 1.17
N ASN A 144 20.66 15.35 1.06
CA ASN A 144 21.11 14.58 -0.10
C ASN A 144 19.90 13.89 -0.70
N ASN A 145 19.50 14.32 -1.90
CA ASN A 145 18.43 13.71 -2.67
C ASN A 145 19.03 12.90 -3.83
N ASP A 146 18.70 11.62 -3.90
CA ASP A 146 19.00 10.73 -5.00
C ASP A 146 17.68 10.18 -5.59
N PRO A 147 17.08 10.90 -6.55
CA PRO A 147 15.82 10.50 -7.16
C PRO A 147 15.90 9.16 -7.89
N SER A 148 17.10 8.79 -8.38
CA SER A 148 17.29 7.58 -9.18
C SER A 148 17.15 6.31 -8.35
N SER A 149 17.58 6.34 -7.08
CA SER A 149 17.39 5.25 -6.12
C SER A 149 16.13 5.42 -5.25
N GLY A 150 15.36 6.50 -5.46
CA GLY A 150 14.20 6.83 -4.64
C GLY A 150 14.57 7.12 -3.18
N LYS A 151 15.69 7.83 -2.95
CA LYS A 151 16.23 8.08 -1.61
C LYS A 151 16.39 9.56 -1.34
N ILE A 152 15.93 10.01 -0.17
CA ILE A 152 16.29 11.33 0.36
C ILE A 152 16.79 11.20 1.80
N VAL A 153 17.90 11.87 2.09
CA VAL A 153 18.46 11.98 3.44
C VAL A 153 18.35 13.43 3.88
N ILE A 154 17.69 13.67 5.01
CA ILE A 154 17.57 15.00 5.62
C ILE A 154 18.18 14.94 7.02
N THR A 155 19.24 15.70 7.23
CA THR A 155 19.87 15.88 8.54
C THR A 155 19.69 17.32 8.97
N LEU A 156 19.08 17.53 10.13
CA LEU A 156 18.95 18.83 10.78
C LEU A 156 19.61 18.80 12.16
N ALA A 157 20.27 19.90 12.51
CA ALA A 157 20.88 20.05 13.82
C ALA A 157 20.75 21.48 14.34
N LYS A 158 20.76 21.64 15.66
CA LYS A 158 20.87 22.92 16.37
C LYS A 158 21.80 22.79 17.57
N PRO A 159 22.42 23.89 18.05
CA PRO A 159 23.23 23.87 19.25
C PRO A 159 22.33 23.74 20.48
N ARG A 160 22.93 23.40 21.62
CA ARG A 160 22.26 23.39 22.92
C ARG A 160 21.64 24.78 23.23
N PRO A 161 20.42 24.86 23.78
CA PRO A 161 19.50 23.77 24.12
C PRO A 161 18.87 23.08 22.90
N GLY A 162 18.85 21.74 22.92
CA GLY A 162 18.18 20.91 21.92
C GLY A 162 16.66 21.15 21.82
N VAL A 163 16.01 20.37 20.96
CA VAL A 163 14.54 20.35 20.84
C VAL A 163 13.96 19.25 21.73
N ASN A 164 12.77 19.50 22.27
CA ASN A 164 11.99 18.51 23.01
C ASN A 164 10.53 18.67 22.58
N ALA A 165 10.00 17.66 21.91
CA ALA A 165 8.68 17.72 21.32
C ALA A 165 8.05 16.32 21.26
N ALA A 166 6.80 16.21 21.68
CA ALA A 166 6.01 14.98 21.49
C ALA A 166 5.55 14.79 20.04
N SER A 167 5.53 15.87 19.26
CA SER A 167 5.20 15.81 17.82
C SER A 167 5.78 17.04 17.14
N GLY A 168 6.99 16.88 16.62
CA GLY A 168 7.75 17.96 16.01
C GLY A 168 8.01 17.70 14.54
N LYS A 169 7.59 18.62 13.67
CA LYS A 169 7.91 18.50 12.25
C LYS A 169 9.40 18.73 11.99
N ILE A 170 10.02 17.82 11.24
CA ILE A 170 11.40 17.96 10.73
C ILE A 170 11.36 18.60 9.34
N ALA A 171 10.58 18.03 8.42
CA ALA A 171 10.49 18.46 7.03
C ALA A 171 9.17 18.00 6.40
N THR A 172 8.80 18.63 5.29
CA THR A 172 7.70 18.21 4.40
C THR A 172 8.29 17.73 3.08
N LEU A 173 7.93 16.52 2.65
CA LEU A 173 8.24 15.95 1.34
C LEU A 173 7.01 16.06 0.43
N ASN A 174 7.17 16.56 -0.79
CA ASN A 174 6.08 16.71 -1.76
C ASN A 174 6.30 15.77 -2.93
N PHE A 175 5.36 14.86 -3.12
CA PHE A 175 5.41 13.84 -4.15
C PHE A 175 4.36 14.11 -5.23
N LYS A 176 4.62 13.55 -6.42
CA LYS A 176 3.62 13.36 -7.47
C LYS A 176 3.42 11.86 -7.69
N ALA A 177 2.16 11.43 -7.79
CA ALA A 177 1.84 10.04 -8.07
C ALA A 177 1.95 9.75 -9.58
N LEU A 178 2.76 8.76 -9.96
CA LEU A 178 3.06 8.42 -11.35
C LEU A 178 2.26 7.22 -11.85
N LYS A 179 1.95 6.26 -10.97
CA LYS A 179 1.38 4.96 -11.35
C LYS A 179 0.37 4.46 -10.34
N ALA A 180 -0.76 3.94 -10.84
CA ALA A 180 -1.81 3.37 -10.00
C ALA A 180 -1.32 2.09 -9.30
N ILE A 181 -1.64 1.96 -8.01
CA ILE A 181 -1.30 0.81 -7.17
C ILE A 181 -2.23 0.77 -5.95
N SER A 182 -2.56 -0.44 -5.46
CA SER A 182 -3.41 -0.61 -4.28
C SER A 182 -2.77 -0.07 -3.01
N ALA A 183 -1.45 -0.21 -2.85
CA ALA A 183 -0.67 0.37 -1.78
C ALA A 183 0.83 0.37 -2.12
N SER A 184 1.53 1.45 -1.76
CA SER A 184 2.99 1.50 -1.74
C SER A 184 3.45 2.28 -0.52
N THR A 185 4.55 1.86 0.10
CA THR A 185 5.06 2.45 1.33
C THR A 185 6.23 3.39 1.04
N ILE A 186 6.18 4.59 1.60
CA ILE A 186 7.36 5.45 1.76
C ILE A 186 7.90 5.14 3.15
N LYS A 187 9.15 4.71 3.23
CA LYS A 187 9.74 4.13 4.44
C LYS A 187 10.88 4.97 4.99
N ILE A 188 10.97 5.04 6.31
CA ILE A 188 12.15 5.52 7.01
C ILE A 188 13.07 4.31 7.22
N ASN A 189 14.35 4.44 6.88
CA ASN A 189 15.33 3.40 7.11
C ASN A 189 15.67 3.33 8.60
N PHE A 190 15.44 2.18 9.21
CA PHE A 190 15.81 1.88 10.59
C PHE A 190 16.03 0.38 10.70
N THR A 191 17.19 -0.01 11.19
CA THR A 191 17.63 -1.40 11.30
C THR A 191 17.47 -1.86 12.75
N SER A 192 18.11 -1.13 13.67
CA SER A 192 18.10 -1.41 15.09
C SER A 192 18.69 -0.23 15.87
N VAL A 193 18.37 -0.15 17.16
CA VAL A 193 18.98 0.84 18.06
C VAL A 193 20.50 0.74 18.05
N GLY A 194 21.19 1.87 17.90
CA GLY A 194 22.66 1.96 17.93
C GLY A 194 23.35 1.64 16.61
N GLU A 195 22.61 1.43 15.52
CA GLU A 195 23.15 1.46 14.16
C GLU A 195 23.34 2.92 13.71
N TYR A 196 24.42 3.22 12.98
CA TYR A 196 24.75 4.59 12.57
C TYR A 196 24.63 4.81 11.06
N ALA A 197 24.38 3.75 10.29
CA ALA A 197 24.19 3.82 8.85
C ALA A 197 22.71 4.02 8.41
N ASP A 198 21.78 4.05 9.34
CA ASP A 198 20.35 4.26 9.11
C ASP A 198 19.89 5.66 9.55
N SER A 199 18.66 5.82 10.04
CA SER A 199 18.18 7.11 10.58
C SER A 199 18.58 7.22 12.04
N ASN A 200 18.85 8.43 12.53
CA ASN A 200 19.32 8.64 13.90
C ASN A 200 18.71 9.88 14.53
N VAL A 201 18.62 9.89 15.86
CA VAL A 201 18.22 11.05 16.66
C VAL A 201 19.23 11.22 17.80
N ILE A 202 19.92 12.35 17.82
CA ILE A 202 21.08 12.55 18.69
C ILE A 202 20.69 13.36 19.92
N LEU A 203 20.93 12.76 21.08
CA LEU A 203 20.70 13.34 22.40
C LEU A 203 21.57 14.57 22.67
N ASP A 204 21.04 15.55 23.41
CA ASP A 204 21.75 16.74 23.91
C ASP A 204 22.65 16.41 25.12
N ASP A 205 23.57 15.46 24.97
CA ASP A 205 24.50 15.01 26.02
C ASP A 205 25.98 15.33 25.72
N GLY A 206 26.26 15.88 24.55
CA GLY A 206 27.60 16.21 24.08
C GLY A 206 28.47 15.00 23.71
N LYS A 207 27.91 13.79 23.66
CA LYS A 207 28.61 12.54 23.32
C LYS A 207 28.20 11.96 21.97
N GLY A 208 27.10 12.44 21.40
CA GLY A 208 26.57 11.93 20.14
C GLY A 208 25.74 10.66 20.31
N THR A 209 25.13 10.46 21.49
CA THR A 209 24.30 9.30 21.79
C THR A 209 23.07 9.27 20.88
N ASP A 210 22.93 8.21 20.08
CA ASP A 210 21.72 7.96 19.30
C ASP A 210 20.64 7.32 20.17
N ILE A 211 19.46 7.92 20.16
CA ILE A 211 18.30 7.51 20.94
C ILE A 211 17.11 7.11 20.06
N LEU A 212 17.27 6.98 18.73
CA LEU A 212 16.19 6.52 17.87
C LEU A 212 15.84 5.05 18.21
N ALA A 213 14.60 4.84 18.64
CA ALA A 213 14.13 3.54 19.09
C ALA A 213 13.15 2.88 18.11
N SER A 214 12.42 3.67 17.33
CA SER A 214 11.42 3.17 16.40
C SER A 214 11.15 4.15 15.27
N VAL A 215 10.60 3.62 14.17
CA VAL A 215 10.12 4.43 13.05
C VAL A 215 8.73 3.99 12.59
N ALA A 216 7.95 4.93 12.06
CA ALA A 216 6.68 4.65 11.39
C ALA A 216 6.70 5.16 9.94
N SER A 217 6.36 4.27 9.02
CA SER A 217 6.28 4.57 7.59
C SER A 217 4.89 5.09 7.20
N THR A 218 4.75 5.67 6.00
CA THR A 218 3.44 6.01 5.43
C THR A 218 3.08 5.08 4.29
N THR A 219 1.80 4.71 4.19
CA THR A 219 1.26 3.91 3.10
C THR A 219 0.34 4.73 2.22
N ILE A 220 0.62 4.75 0.92
CA ILE A 220 -0.11 5.55 -0.06
C ILE A 220 -0.78 4.61 -1.07
N ALA A 221 -2.09 4.72 -1.22
CA ALA A 221 -2.84 4.11 -2.31
C ALA A 221 -2.93 5.10 -3.48
N VAL A 222 -2.78 4.60 -4.72
CA VAL A 222 -2.86 5.44 -5.93
C VAL A 222 -3.94 4.90 -6.85
N ALA A 223 -5.02 5.66 -6.99
CA ALA A 223 -6.14 5.33 -7.88
C ALA A 223 -5.88 5.81 -9.31
N SER A 224 -6.42 5.08 -10.29
CA SER A 224 -6.45 5.54 -11.68
C SER A 224 -7.37 6.77 -11.83
N PRO A 225 -7.06 7.70 -12.74
CA PRO A 225 -7.89 8.87 -12.97
C PRO A 225 -9.25 8.44 -13.52
N LEU A 226 -10.32 9.01 -12.98
CA LEU A 226 -11.66 8.79 -13.51
C LEU A 226 -11.80 9.56 -14.81
N VAL A 227 -12.03 8.84 -15.91
CA VAL A 227 -12.26 9.44 -17.22
C VAL A 227 -13.76 9.47 -17.48
N THR A 228 -14.35 10.65 -17.69
CA THR A 228 -15.77 10.77 -18.03
C THR A 228 -15.99 10.57 -19.53
N CYS A 229 -17.03 9.82 -19.90
CA CYS A 229 -17.37 9.65 -21.32
C CYS A 229 -17.87 10.97 -21.92
N THR A 230 -17.26 11.39 -23.02
CA THR A 230 -17.59 12.64 -23.74
C THR A 230 -18.22 12.38 -25.11
N SER A 231 -18.08 11.17 -25.65
CA SER A 231 -18.69 10.74 -26.90
C SER A 231 -19.38 9.40 -26.72
N PHE A 232 -20.46 9.17 -27.47
CA PHE A 232 -21.22 7.93 -27.42
C PHE A 232 -21.60 7.52 -28.84
N SER A 233 -21.44 6.24 -29.16
CA SER A 233 -22.11 5.62 -30.29
C SER A 233 -23.38 4.94 -29.79
N TYR A 234 -24.45 5.07 -30.55
CA TYR A 234 -25.77 4.59 -30.15
C TYR A 234 -26.24 3.47 -31.08
N SER A 235 -27.24 2.70 -30.62
CA SER A 235 -28.05 1.88 -31.52
C SER A 235 -28.87 2.78 -32.44
N ASP A 236 -29.48 2.18 -33.47
CA ASP A 236 -30.61 2.82 -34.16
C ASP A 236 -31.70 3.16 -33.14
N TRP A 237 -32.49 4.19 -33.47
CA TRP A 237 -33.68 4.52 -32.69
C TRP A 237 -34.70 3.39 -32.81
N GLY A 238 -35.30 3.00 -31.68
CA GLY A 238 -36.45 2.10 -31.68
C GLY A 238 -37.67 2.73 -32.35
N VAL A 239 -38.72 1.93 -32.54
CA VAL A 239 -39.99 2.43 -33.09
C VAL A 239 -40.57 3.56 -32.22
N CYS A 240 -41.22 4.52 -32.85
CA CYS A 240 -41.92 5.58 -32.12
C CYS A 240 -43.10 4.98 -31.34
N SER A 241 -43.15 5.24 -30.03
CA SER A 241 -44.27 4.80 -29.18
C SER A 241 -45.47 5.75 -29.31
N SER A 242 -46.64 5.31 -28.86
CA SER A 242 -47.87 6.12 -28.86
C SER A 242 -47.78 7.39 -28.01
N SER A 243 -46.79 7.50 -27.10
CA SER A 243 -46.49 8.72 -26.35
C SER A 243 -45.63 9.73 -27.11
N GLY A 244 -45.30 9.44 -28.38
CA GLY A 244 -44.46 10.31 -29.23
C GLY A 244 -42.99 10.30 -28.83
N ILE A 245 -42.53 9.25 -28.16
CA ILE A 245 -41.14 9.09 -27.72
C ILE A 245 -40.56 7.80 -28.33
N GLN A 246 -39.33 7.89 -28.82
CA GLN A 246 -38.51 6.74 -29.18
C GLN A 246 -37.25 6.71 -28.32
N SER A 247 -36.76 5.51 -28.06
CA SER A 247 -35.59 5.25 -27.24
C SER A 247 -34.49 4.56 -28.03
N ARG A 248 -33.24 4.76 -27.61
CA ARG A 248 -32.07 4.02 -28.09
C ARG A 248 -31.15 3.69 -26.93
N THR A 249 -30.19 2.81 -27.15
CA THR A 249 -29.18 2.44 -26.15
C THR A 249 -27.80 2.92 -26.55
N ILE A 250 -26.88 2.98 -25.57
CA ILE A 250 -25.46 3.22 -25.81
C ILE A 250 -24.84 1.90 -26.25
N VAL A 251 -24.12 1.92 -27.37
CA VAL A 251 -23.33 0.78 -27.85
C VAL A 251 -21.89 0.89 -27.38
N LEU A 252 -21.30 2.10 -27.44
CA LEU A 252 -19.93 2.36 -27.00
C LEU A 252 -19.82 3.77 -26.41
N GLY A 253 -19.07 3.92 -25.32
CA GLY A 253 -18.65 5.21 -24.76
C GLY A 253 -17.18 5.49 -25.08
N GLY A 254 -16.86 6.75 -25.35
CA GLY A 254 -15.51 7.21 -25.64
C GLY A 254 -15.11 8.39 -24.75
N PRO A 255 -13.82 8.49 -24.35
CA PRO A 255 -12.69 7.62 -24.70
C PRO A 255 -12.71 6.24 -24.00
N ALA A 256 -11.89 5.28 -24.45
CA ALA A 256 -11.86 3.93 -23.87
C ALA A 256 -11.59 3.94 -22.36
N GLY A 257 -12.32 3.12 -21.60
CA GLY A 257 -12.22 3.07 -20.13
C GLY A 257 -12.94 4.22 -19.40
N CYS A 258 -13.68 5.06 -20.13
CA CYS A 258 -14.49 6.10 -19.51
C CYS A 258 -15.72 5.52 -18.80
N THR A 259 -16.26 6.29 -17.84
CA THR A 259 -17.54 5.99 -17.17
C THR A 259 -18.41 7.25 -17.08
N GLY A 260 -19.73 7.08 -16.93
CA GLY A 260 -20.67 8.19 -16.77
C GLY A 260 -20.92 9.02 -18.04
N GLY A 261 -21.14 10.33 -17.86
CA GLY A 261 -21.45 11.30 -18.91
C GLY A 261 -22.96 11.57 -19.10
N SER A 262 -23.31 12.30 -20.16
CA SER A 262 -24.71 12.75 -20.42
C SER A 262 -25.21 12.28 -21.81
N PRO A 263 -25.49 10.99 -21.98
CA PRO A 263 -25.95 10.43 -23.25
C PRO A 263 -27.42 10.79 -23.55
N VAL A 264 -27.73 11.04 -24.82
CA VAL A 264 -29.12 11.25 -25.28
C VAL A 264 -29.73 9.91 -25.67
N LEU A 265 -30.65 9.41 -24.85
CA LEU A 265 -31.28 8.08 -25.00
C LEU A 265 -32.76 8.13 -25.40
N THR A 266 -33.36 9.31 -25.38
CA THR A 266 -34.74 9.53 -25.78
C THR A 266 -34.82 10.74 -26.71
N GLN A 267 -35.74 10.68 -27.66
CA GLN A 267 -36.12 11.84 -28.44
C GLN A 267 -37.60 11.79 -28.80
N SER A 268 -38.17 12.96 -29.07
CA SER A 268 -39.51 13.07 -29.63
C SER A 268 -39.56 12.50 -31.05
N CYS A 269 -40.68 11.89 -31.40
CA CYS A 269 -40.95 11.35 -32.73
C CYS A 269 -42.44 11.42 -33.05
N SER A 270 -42.79 11.33 -34.33
CA SER A 270 -44.17 11.22 -34.77
C SER A 270 -44.62 9.77 -34.75
N TYR A 271 -45.55 9.44 -33.86
CA TYR A 271 -46.18 8.13 -33.86
C TYR A 271 -47.04 7.99 -35.11
N VAL A 272 -46.72 7.01 -35.95
CA VAL A 272 -47.60 6.58 -37.03
C VAL A 272 -48.34 5.36 -36.50
N GLU A 273 -49.61 5.54 -36.15
CA GLU A 273 -50.48 4.42 -35.87
C GLU A 273 -50.54 3.58 -37.13
N LEU A 274 -50.03 2.35 -37.04
CA LEU A 274 -50.22 1.36 -38.10
C LEU A 274 -51.71 1.01 -38.09
N THR A 275 -52.49 1.81 -38.82
CA THR A 275 -53.81 1.38 -39.25
C THR A 275 -53.56 0.21 -40.17
N THR A 276 -53.67 -1.00 -39.62
CA THR A 276 -53.99 -2.18 -40.41
C THR A 276 -55.36 -1.88 -41.02
N THR A 277 -55.37 -1.18 -42.16
CA THR A 277 -56.52 -1.16 -43.04
C THR A 277 -56.78 -2.61 -43.34
N ALA A 278 -57.76 -3.18 -42.62
CA ALA A 278 -58.28 -4.49 -42.88
C ALA A 278 -58.54 -4.52 -44.38
N ASN A 279 -57.89 -5.44 -45.09
CA ASN A 279 -58.22 -5.75 -46.47
C ASN A 279 -59.65 -6.30 -46.43
N THR A 280 -60.66 -5.45 -46.36
CA THR A 280 -62.06 -5.87 -46.44
C THR A 280 -62.38 -6.11 -47.90
N CYS A 281 -63.02 -7.24 -48.18
CA CYS A 281 -63.39 -7.57 -49.55
C CYS A 281 -64.43 -6.57 -50.07
N THR A 282 -64.08 -5.83 -51.13
CA THR A 282 -64.96 -4.84 -51.77
C THR A 282 -65.65 -5.38 -53.01
N SER A 283 -65.15 -6.47 -53.59
CA SER A 283 -65.74 -7.13 -54.75
C SER A 283 -65.67 -8.65 -54.64
N PHE A 284 -66.66 -9.30 -55.23
CA PHE A 284 -66.84 -10.75 -55.17
C PHE A 284 -67.19 -11.28 -56.56
N VAL A 285 -66.50 -12.33 -56.99
CA VAL A 285 -66.84 -13.12 -58.17
C VAL A 285 -67.70 -14.29 -57.71
N TYR A 286 -68.86 -14.48 -58.34
CA TYR A 286 -69.83 -15.47 -57.90
C TYR A 286 -69.93 -16.67 -58.86
N SER A 287 -70.46 -17.79 -58.37
CA SER A 287 -70.96 -18.87 -59.21
C SER A 287 -72.27 -18.48 -59.91
N THR A 288 -72.66 -19.27 -60.91
CA THR A 288 -73.98 -19.17 -61.53
C THR A 288 -75.06 -19.42 -60.47
N TRP A 289 -76.16 -18.66 -60.53
CA TRP A 289 -77.29 -18.87 -59.64
C TRP A 289 -77.87 -20.28 -59.77
N SER A 290 -78.29 -20.87 -58.66
CA SER A 290 -79.04 -22.13 -58.64
C SER A 290 -80.42 -21.97 -59.27
N LYS A 291 -81.09 -23.10 -59.53
CA LYS A 291 -82.51 -23.09 -59.96
C LYS A 291 -83.37 -22.43 -58.87
N CYS A 292 -84.46 -21.81 -59.28
CA CYS A 292 -85.42 -21.22 -58.34
C CYS A 292 -86.11 -22.34 -57.55
N VAL A 293 -85.92 -22.37 -56.23
CA VAL A 293 -86.59 -23.30 -55.32
C VAL A 293 -87.28 -22.48 -54.25
N SER A 294 -88.58 -22.70 -54.07
CA SER A 294 -89.40 -22.00 -53.06
C SER A 294 -89.30 -20.46 -53.14
N GLY A 295 -89.18 -19.90 -54.35
CA GLY A 295 -89.14 -18.44 -54.58
C GLY A 295 -87.77 -17.78 -54.41
N PHE A 296 -86.71 -18.55 -54.14
CA PHE A 296 -85.34 -18.04 -54.00
C PHE A 296 -84.34 -18.81 -54.86
N LYS A 297 -83.29 -18.13 -55.28
CA LYS A 297 -82.10 -18.72 -55.87
C LYS A 297 -80.87 -18.29 -55.08
N THR A 298 -79.90 -19.19 -54.99
CA THR A 298 -78.67 -19.03 -54.20
C THR A 298 -77.43 -19.13 -55.08
N ARG A 299 -76.33 -18.52 -54.66
CA ARG A 299 -75.01 -18.66 -55.28
C ARG A 299 -73.91 -18.64 -54.22
N SER A 300 -72.72 -19.09 -54.60
CA SER A 300 -71.52 -19.06 -53.76
C SER A 300 -70.48 -18.08 -54.30
N ILE A 301 -69.56 -17.64 -53.44
CA ILE A 301 -68.41 -16.81 -53.82
C ILE A 301 -67.32 -17.74 -54.35
N LYS A 302 -66.77 -17.43 -55.52
CA LYS A 302 -65.62 -18.13 -56.12
C LYS A 302 -64.29 -17.43 -55.81
N SER A 303 -64.29 -16.11 -55.78
CA SER A 303 -63.14 -15.32 -55.35
C SER A 303 -63.59 -13.96 -54.81
N SER A 304 -62.74 -13.37 -53.98
CA SER A 304 -62.94 -12.06 -53.38
C SER A 304 -61.75 -11.17 -53.70
N LEU A 305 -61.99 -9.87 -53.90
CA LEU A 305 -60.94 -8.89 -54.21
C LEU A 305 -60.91 -7.77 -53.16
N PRO A 306 -59.71 -7.29 -52.78
CA PRO A 306 -58.37 -7.73 -53.23
C PRO A 306 -57.99 -9.15 -52.75
N VAL A 307 -57.02 -9.80 -53.41
CA VAL A 307 -56.58 -11.16 -53.01
C VAL A 307 -56.08 -11.14 -51.56
N GLY A 308 -56.58 -12.06 -50.72
CA GLY A 308 -56.26 -12.13 -49.30
C GLY A 308 -57.10 -11.22 -48.40
N CYS A 309 -58.19 -10.65 -48.91
CA CYS A 309 -59.15 -9.90 -48.10
C CYS A 309 -60.01 -10.79 -47.18
N THR A 310 -60.48 -10.23 -46.07
CA THR A 310 -61.40 -10.87 -45.11
C THR A 310 -62.62 -9.98 -44.83
N GLY A 311 -63.82 -10.56 -44.71
CA GLY A 311 -65.08 -9.83 -44.45
C GLY A 311 -65.85 -9.37 -45.71
N GLY A 312 -66.73 -8.38 -45.54
CA GLY A 312 -67.62 -7.80 -46.58
C GLY A 312 -69.06 -8.36 -46.59
N ASN A 313 -69.94 -7.76 -47.41
CA ASN A 313 -71.39 -8.06 -47.44
C ASN A 313 -71.83 -8.62 -48.82
N PRO A 314 -71.49 -9.88 -49.16
CA PRO A 314 -71.83 -10.48 -50.44
C PRO A 314 -73.32 -10.86 -50.53
N SER A 315 -73.95 -10.59 -51.68
CA SER A 315 -75.33 -10.99 -51.94
C SER A 315 -75.39 -12.42 -52.47
N LEU A 316 -75.72 -13.37 -51.61
CA LEU A 316 -75.73 -14.82 -51.91
C LEU A 316 -77.12 -15.41 -52.16
N THR A 317 -78.18 -14.65 -51.86
CA THR A 317 -79.57 -15.07 -52.03
C THR A 317 -80.35 -13.95 -52.68
N ILE A 318 -81.19 -14.27 -53.65
CA ILE A 318 -82.11 -13.32 -54.28
C ILE A 318 -83.44 -14.01 -54.58
N ALA A 319 -84.53 -13.24 -54.55
CA ALA A 319 -85.84 -13.71 -54.94
C ALA A 319 -85.89 -14.02 -56.44
N CYS A 320 -86.68 -15.02 -56.82
CA CYS A 320 -86.98 -15.37 -58.20
C CYS A 320 -88.48 -15.65 -58.35
N PRO A 321 -89.09 -15.24 -59.48
CA PRO A 321 -90.51 -15.47 -59.69
C PRO A 321 -90.78 -16.96 -59.85
N ILE A 322 -91.66 -17.51 -59.00
CA ILE A 322 -92.19 -18.86 -59.17
C ILE A 322 -93.07 -18.83 -60.42
N LYS A 323 -92.66 -19.51 -61.50
CA LYS A 323 -93.56 -19.76 -62.62
C LYS A 323 -94.66 -20.69 -62.12
N ASN A 324 -95.82 -20.13 -61.79
CA ASN A 324 -97.04 -20.89 -61.55
C ASN A 324 -97.41 -21.61 -62.86
N VAL A 325 -97.08 -22.90 -62.95
CA VAL A 325 -97.66 -23.77 -63.98
C VAL A 325 -99.11 -24.00 -63.55
N ARG A 326 -100.07 -23.34 -64.21
CA ARG A 326 -101.48 -23.72 -64.11
C ARG A 326 -101.68 -25.01 -64.92
N LYS A 327 -102.00 -26.07 -64.17
CA LYS A 327 -102.51 -27.41 -64.56
C LYS A 327 -101.70 -28.18 -65.61
#